data_AF-A0A932K2V0-F1
#
_entry.id   AF-A0A932K2V0-F1
#
_cell.length_a   1.000
_cell.length_b   1.000
_cell.length_c   1.000
_cell.angle_alpha   90.00
_cell.angle_beta   90.00
_cell.angle_gamma   90.00
#
_symmetry.space_group_name_H-M   'P 1'
#
loop_
_entity.id
_entity.type
_entity.pdbx_description
1 polymer ?
#
loop_
_entity_poly.entity_id
_entity_poly.type
_entity_poly.pdbx_seq_one_letter_code
_entity_poly.pdbx_strand_id
1 'polypeptide(L)'
;METAHRLGLKTTATMMFGHVETLEERIEHMDKIRELQDKTQGFTAFISWNFQKENNPLGKEVEKTASSLDYLKTLAISRIYLDNIINFQSSWVTQGIDIGQVALAFGANDMGGTMLEENVVSAAGKLCKVSLEDIIHAIHKTGKDAAQRDTQYNIIKVIPMKLKD
;
A
#
# COMPACT_ATOMS: atom_id res chain seq x y z
N MET A 1 -4.50 -13.98 -12.20
CA MET A 1 -5.52 -13.49 -11.25
C MET A 1 -6.93 -13.86 -11.68
N GLU A 2 -7.32 -13.67 -12.94
CA GLU A 2 -8.68 -14.02 -13.41
C GLU A 2 -9.13 -15.44 -13.04
N THR A 3 -8.30 -16.46 -13.29
CA THR A 3 -8.60 -17.85 -12.89
C THR A 3 -8.85 -17.98 -11.39
N ALA A 4 -8.03 -17.33 -10.55
CA ALA A 4 -8.20 -17.37 -9.10
C ALA A 4 -9.54 -16.74 -8.68
N HIS A 5 -9.90 -15.60 -9.27
CA HIS A 5 -11.17 -14.93 -8.99
C HIS A 5 -12.37 -15.77 -9.42
N ARG A 6 -12.28 -16.46 -10.57
CA ARG A 6 -13.32 -17.41 -11.03
C ARG A 6 -13.45 -18.65 -10.13
N LEU A 7 -12.41 -18.99 -9.38
CA LEU A 7 -12.43 -20.04 -8.36
C LEU A 7 -12.89 -19.52 -6.98
N GLY A 8 -13.34 -18.26 -6.88
CA GLY A 8 -13.81 -17.65 -5.64
C GLY A 8 -12.70 -17.11 -4.72
N LEU A 9 -11.44 -17.15 -5.15
CA LEU A 9 -10.33 -16.60 -4.37
C LEU A 9 -10.29 -15.08 -4.49
N LYS A 10 -10.08 -14.42 -3.35
CA LYS A 10 -9.79 -12.99 -3.27
C LYS A 10 -8.28 -12.75 -3.32
N THR A 11 -7.86 -11.69 -4.00
CA THR A 11 -6.44 -11.36 -4.17
C THR A 11 -6.20 -9.87 -3.97
N THR A 12 -4.94 -9.45 -4.00
CA THR A 12 -4.54 -8.03 -4.05
C THR A 12 -3.82 -7.73 -5.36
N ALA A 13 -3.85 -6.46 -5.76
CA ALA A 13 -3.06 -5.96 -6.87
C ALA A 13 -1.94 -5.06 -6.34
N THR A 14 -0.74 -5.15 -6.93
CA THR A 14 0.41 -4.36 -6.49
C THR A 14 1.11 -3.71 -7.67
N MET A 15 1.59 -2.49 -7.49
CA MET A 15 2.43 -1.80 -8.47
C MET A 15 3.71 -1.30 -7.80
N MET A 16 4.83 -1.93 -8.13
CA MET A 16 6.15 -1.37 -7.85
C MET A 16 6.43 -0.27 -8.88
N PHE A 17 7.01 0.85 -8.46
CA PHE A 17 7.36 1.95 -9.37
C PHE A 17 8.60 2.71 -8.89
N GLY A 18 9.11 3.62 -9.70
CA GLY A 18 10.30 4.41 -9.43
C GLY A 18 11.58 3.66 -9.76
N HIS A 19 11.50 2.72 -10.71
CA HIS A 19 12.63 2.08 -11.36
C HIS A 19 12.84 2.73 -12.75
N VAL A 20 12.85 1.91 -13.80
CA VAL A 20 13.06 2.32 -15.19
C VAL A 20 11.76 2.62 -15.95
N GLU A 21 10.59 2.50 -15.32
CA GLU A 21 9.30 2.63 -16.01
C GLU A 21 8.91 4.07 -16.33
N THR A 22 8.15 4.24 -17.42
CA THR A 22 7.55 5.52 -17.80
C THR A 22 6.23 5.77 -17.04
N LEU A 23 5.74 7.00 -17.08
CA LEU A 23 4.43 7.33 -16.51
C LEU A 23 3.30 6.63 -17.27
N GLU A 24 3.44 6.50 -18.58
CA GLU A 24 2.52 5.79 -19.46
C GLU A 24 2.40 4.32 -19.06
N GLU A 25 3.53 3.66 -18.75
CA GLU A 25 3.55 2.27 -18.28
C GLU A 25 2.86 2.11 -16.92
N ARG A 26 2.94 3.11 -16.02
CA ARG A 26 2.18 3.09 -14.76
C ARG A 26 0.67 3.19 -15.00
N ILE A 27 0.25 4.07 -15.92
CA ILE A 27 -1.16 4.19 -16.28
C ILE A 27 -1.65 2.90 -16.93
N GLU A 28 -0.91 2.33 -17.87
CA GLU A 28 -1.24 1.06 -18.51
C GLU A 28 -1.37 -0.08 -17.49
N HIS A 29 -0.48 -0.13 -16.49
CA HIS A 29 -0.57 -1.09 -15.39
C HIS A 29 -1.88 -0.94 -14.62
N MET A 30 -2.23 0.29 -14.20
CA MET A 30 -3.47 0.55 -13.49
C MET A 30 -4.71 0.25 -14.34
N ASP A 31 -4.66 0.52 -15.64
CA ASP A 31 -5.73 0.23 -16.58
C ASP A 31 -6.03 -1.28 -16.65
N LYS A 32 -4.99 -2.11 -16.77
CA LYS A 32 -5.12 -3.58 -16.74
C LYS A 32 -5.69 -4.10 -15.42
N ILE A 33 -5.31 -3.50 -14.29
CA ILE A 33 -5.89 -3.84 -12.98
C ILE A 33 -7.38 -3.49 -12.96
N ARG A 34 -7.72 -2.27 -13.39
CA ARG A 34 -9.08 -1.76 -13.42
C ARG A 34 -9.98 -2.62 -14.30
N GLU A 35 -9.56 -2.92 -15.52
CA GLU A 35 -10.32 -3.78 -16.45
C GLU A 35 -10.57 -5.18 -15.87
N LEU A 36 -9.56 -5.77 -15.22
CA LEU A 36 -9.73 -7.09 -14.62
C LEU A 36 -10.66 -7.02 -13.41
N GLN A 37 -10.60 -5.94 -12.63
CA GLN A 37 -11.50 -5.71 -11.52
C GLN A 37 -12.95 -5.55 -11.99
N ASP A 38 -13.20 -4.82 -13.09
CA ASP A 38 -14.54 -4.71 -13.69
C ASP A 38 -15.10 -6.07 -14.10
N LYS A 39 -14.24 -6.98 -14.59
CA LYS A 39 -14.63 -8.32 -15.02
C LYS A 39 -14.89 -9.29 -13.86
N THR A 40 -14.17 -9.15 -12.75
CA THR A 40 -14.06 -10.23 -11.75
C THR A 40 -14.33 -9.83 -10.30
N GLN A 41 -14.19 -8.54 -9.96
CA GLN A 41 -14.40 -8.00 -8.61
C GLN A 41 -13.64 -8.79 -7.52
N GLY A 42 -12.47 -9.31 -7.87
CA GLY A 42 -11.69 -10.22 -7.03
C GLY A 42 -10.59 -9.54 -6.22
N PHE A 43 -10.18 -8.33 -6.60
CA PHE A 43 -9.20 -7.57 -5.84
C PHE A 43 -9.84 -6.95 -4.60
N THR A 44 -9.25 -7.21 -3.45
CA THR A 44 -9.65 -6.61 -2.16
C THR A 44 -8.92 -5.32 -1.87
N ALA A 45 -7.72 -5.15 -2.43
CA ALA A 45 -6.90 -3.96 -2.23
C ALA A 45 -5.87 -3.73 -3.35
N PHE A 46 -5.40 -2.48 -3.42
CA PHE A 46 -4.27 -2.06 -4.22
C PHE A 46 -3.11 -1.56 -3.34
N ILE A 47 -1.88 -1.91 -3.71
CA ILE A 47 -0.66 -1.51 -2.99
C ILE A 47 0.39 -0.97 -3.97
N SER A 48 0.67 0.32 -3.91
CA SER A 48 1.78 0.94 -4.64
C SER A 48 3.00 1.08 -3.74
N TRP A 49 4.20 0.75 -4.22
CA TRP A 49 5.43 0.87 -3.43
C TRP A 49 6.66 1.20 -4.28
N ASN A 50 7.62 1.88 -3.68
CA ASN A 50 8.82 2.33 -4.40
C ASN A 50 9.80 1.18 -4.55
N PHE A 51 10.40 1.08 -5.74
CA PHE A 51 11.59 0.27 -5.97
C PHE A 51 12.70 0.59 -4.94
N GLN A 52 13.23 -0.45 -4.31
CA GLN A 52 14.39 -0.35 -3.42
C GLN A 52 15.64 -0.75 -4.23
N LYS A 53 16.60 0.17 -4.30
CA LYS A 53 17.78 0.06 -5.18
C LYS A 53 18.87 -0.80 -4.54
N GLU A 54 18.96 -0.78 -3.21
CA GLU A 54 19.94 -1.50 -2.42
C GLU A 54 19.84 -3.01 -2.65
N ASN A 55 20.98 -3.68 -2.80
CA ASN A 55 21.06 -5.13 -3.03
C ASN A 55 20.27 -5.66 -4.25
N ASN A 56 19.98 -4.81 -5.23
CA ASN A 56 19.26 -5.19 -6.45
C ASN A 56 20.14 -5.00 -7.70
N PRO A 57 20.27 -6.01 -8.60
CA PRO A 57 21.02 -5.85 -9.85
C PRO A 57 20.57 -4.67 -10.72
N LEU A 58 19.25 -4.46 -10.83
CA LEU A 58 18.65 -3.33 -11.56
C LEU A 58 18.98 -1.98 -10.89
N GLY A 59 19.32 -2.01 -9.60
CA GLY A 59 19.73 -0.83 -8.86
C GLY A 59 20.95 -0.12 -9.46
N LYS A 60 21.80 -0.83 -10.23
CA LYS A 60 22.93 -0.23 -10.94
C LYS A 60 22.51 0.63 -12.13
N GLU A 61 21.37 0.34 -12.72
CA GLU A 61 20.83 1.03 -13.91
C GLU A 61 19.88 2.17 -13.54
N VAL A 62 19.28 2.11 -12.33
CA VAL A 62 18.40 3.15 -11.82
C VAL A 62 19.22 4.28 -11.19
N GLU A 63 19.35 5.41 -11.89
CA GLU A 63 20.07 6.59 -11.36
C GLU A 63 19.37 7.23 -10.17
N LYS A 64 18.03 7.33 -10.23
CA LYS A 64 17.22 8.00 -9.21
C LYS A 64 15.99 7.17 -8.87
N THR A 65 15.81 6.89 -7.58
CA THR A 65 14.60 6.24 -7.06
C THR A 65 13.50 7.26 -6.77
N ALA A 66 12.25 6.79 -6.78
CA ALA A 66 11.11 7.63 -6.40
C ALA A 66 11.25 8.15 -4.96
N SER A 67 10.97 9.44 -4.77
CA SER A 67 10.91 10.07 -3.45
C SER A 67 9.60 9.72 -2.73
N SER A 68 9.51 10.07 -1.44
CA SER A 68 8.24 9.95 -0.69
C SER A 68 7.15 10.86 -1.24
N LEU A 69 7.50 12.00 -1.86
CA LEU A 69 6.53 12.85 -2.56
C LEU A 69 6.00 12.15 -3.82
N ASP A 70 6.87 11.49 -4.59
CA ASP A 70 6.46 10.72 -5.77
C ASP A 70 5.54 9.56 -5.38
N TYR A 71 5.79 8.94 -4.22
CA TYR A 71 4.90 7.95 -3.63
C TYR A 71 3.52 8.50 -3.28
N LEU A 72 3.45 9.60 -2.53
CA LEU A 72 2.17 10.20 -2.14
C LEU A 72 1.36 10.64 -3.38
N LYS A 73 2.03 11.18 -4.40
CA LYS A 73 1.39 11.51 -5.69
C LYS A 73 0.86 10.26 -6.39
N THR A 74 1.68 9.21 -6.50
CA THR A 74 1.29 7.96 -7.16
C THR A 74 0.11 7.31 -6.45
N LEU A 75 0.12 7.27 -5.11
CA LEU A 75 -0.98 6.77 -4.30
C LEU A 75 -2.28 7.55 -4.56
N ALA A 76 -2.23 8.89 -4.50
CA ALA A 76 -3.41 9.73 -4.72
C ALA A 76 -3.97 9.57 -6.14
N ILE A 77 -3.11 9.52 -7.16
CA ILE A 77 -3.52 9.26 -8.54
C ILE A 77 -4.16 7.88 -8.67
N SER A 78 -3.54 6.85 -8.07
CA SER A 78 -4.08 5.49 -8.09
C SER A 78 -5.46 5.42 -7.43
N ARG A 79 -5.67 6.15 -6.33
CA ARG A 79 -6.96 6.26 -5.63
C ARG A 79 -8.05 6.88 -6.50
N ILE A 80 -7.70 7.85 -7.34
CA ILE A 80 -8.62 8.50 -8.27
C ILE A 80 -8.89 7.59 -9.48
N TYR A 81 -7.85 6.92 -10.00
CA TYR A 81 -7.92 6.15 -11.24
C TYR A 81 -8.60 4.78 -11.08
N LEU A 82 -8.32 4.07 -9.99
CA LEU A 82 -8.86 2.74 -9.68
C LEU A 82 -10.14 2.87 -8.85
N ASP A 83 -11.18 3.45 -9.44
CA ASP A 83 -12.47 3.71 -8.78
C ASP A 83 -13.24 2.44 -8.34
N ASN A 84 -12.84 1.28 -8.84
CA ASN A 84 -13.46 -0.02 -8.57
C ASN A 84 -12.70 -0.89 -7.54
N ILE A 85 -11.70 -0.32 -6.86
CA ILE A 85 -11.00 -0.92 -5.72
C ILE A 85 -11.20 -0.04 -4.48
N ILE A 86 -11.72 -0.63 -3.41
CA ILE A 86 -12.08 0.13 -2.19
C ILE A 86 -10.84 0.43 -1.33
N ASN A 87 -9.94 -0.55 -1.18
CA ASN A 87 -8.87 -0.49 -0.20
C ASN A 87 -7.51 -0.20 -0.81
N PHE A 88 -6.78 0.71 -0.17
CA PHE A 88 -5.45 1.13 -0.55
C PHE A 88 -4.54 1.01 0.67
N GLN A 89 -3.56 0.12 0.58
CA GLN A 89 -2.59 -0.09 1.64
C GLN A 89 -1.43 0.90 1.54
N SER A 90 -1.10 1.55 2.65
CA SER A 90 0.09 2.39 2.74
C SER A 90 1.36 1.53 2.75
N SER A 91 2.38 1.98 2.02
CA SER A 91 3.69 1.31 1.98
C SER A 91 4.62 1.80 3.10
N TRP A 92 4.12 1.88 4.34
CA TRP A 92 4.90 2.41 5.48
C TRP A 92 6.18 1.61 5.74
N VAL A 93 6.25 0.34 5.35
CA VAL A 93 7.45 -0.49 5.49
C VAL A 93 8.60 0.04 4.64
N THR A 94 8.29 0.50 3.42
CA THR A 94 9.30 1.06 2.51
C THR A 94 9.48 2.56 2.73
N GLN A 95 8.43 3.27 3.16
CA GLN A 95 8.41 4.73 3.27
C GLN A 95 8.71 5.26 4.68
N GLY A 96 8.66 4.41 5.70
CA GLY A 96 8.65 4.80 7.11
C GLY A 96 7.24 5.11 7.62
N ILE A 97 7.07 5.01 8.94
CA ILE A 97 5.76 5.18 9.61
C ILE A 97 5.18 6.59 9.41
N ASP A 98 6.02 7.62 9.38
CA ASP A 98 5.57 9.00 9.22
C ASP A 98 4.92 9.24 7.84
N ILE A 99 5.55 8.71 6.78
CA ILE A 99 4.96 8.78 5.43
C ILE A 99 3.76 7.86 5.31
N GLY A 100 3.77 6.71 6.00
CA GLY A 100 2.59 5.84 6.14
C GLY A 100 1.39 6.56 6.75
N GLN A 101 1.62 7.35 7.80
CA GLN A 101 0.59 8.18 8.43
C GLN A 101 0.08 9.24 7.46
N VAL A 102 0.97 9.97 6.76
CA VAL A 102 0.57 10.99 5.78
C VAL A 102 -0.22 10.36 4.63
N ALA A 103 0.11 9.14 4.22
CA ALA A 103 -0.59 8.42 3.15
C ALA A 103 -2.11 8.26 3.42
N LEU A 104 -2.54 8.24 4.68
CA LEU A 104 -3.97 8.21 5.06
C LEU A 104 -4.74 9.46 4.63
N ALA A 105 -4.04 10.58 4.44
CA ALA A 105 -4.60 11.82 3.87
C ALA A 105 -4.53 11.84 2.33
N PHE A 106 -3.77 10.93 1.70
CA PHE A 106 -3.55 10.84 0.26
C PHE A 106 -4.28 9.65 -0.39
N GLY A 107 -5.26 9.06 0.31
CA GLY A 107 -6.15 8.04 -0.24
C GLY A 107 -5.91 6.62 0.25
N ALA A 108 -4.88 6.38 1.07
CA ALA A 108 -4.79 5.11 1.79
C ALA A 108 -5.86 5.03 2.90
N ASN A 109 -6.39 3.84 3.11
CA ASN A 109 -7.29 3.54 4.23
C ASN A 109 -6.85 2.29 5.01
N ASP A 110 -5.71 1.72 4.65
CA ASP A 110 -5.16 0.53 5.27
C ASP A 110 -3.68 0.75 5.59
N MET A 111 -3.30 0.52 6.85
CA MET A 111 -1.90 0.54 7.29
C MET A 111 -1.27 -0.86 7.18
N GLY A 112 -1.91 -1.82 6.53
CA GLY A 112 -1.36 -3.17 6.33
C GLY A 112 -1.32 -3.99 7.62
N GLY A 113 -0.63 -5.14 7.55
CA GLY A 113 -0.49 -6.06 8.68
C GLY A 113 0.68 -5.71 9.58
N THR A 114 0.59 -6.09 10.86
CA THR A 114 1.74 -6.14 11.78
C THR A 114 2.68 -7.25 11.33
N MET A 115 3.91 -6.90 10.98
CA MET A 115 4.91 -7.91 10.61
C MET A 115 5.55 -8.48 11.86
N LEU A 116 5.19 -9.72 12.20
CA LEU A 116 5.78 -10.48 13.30
C LEU A 116 7.29 -10.71 13.07
N GLU A 117 7.68 -10.95 11.82
CA GLU A 117 9.05 -10.92 11.35
C GLU A 117 9.06 -10.26 9.97
N GLU A 118 9.82 -9.18 9.83
CA GLU A 118 10.03 -8.49 8.55
C GLU A 118 11.42 -8.89 8.03
N ASN A 119 11.46 -9.89 7.14
CA ASN A 119 12.71 -10.43 6.60
C ASN A 119 13.01 -9.97 5.16
N VAL A 120 12.07 -9.32 4.47
CA VAL A 120 12.19 -9.01 3.03
C VAL A 120 12.72 -7.59 2.79
N VAL A 121 12.17 -6.60 3.49
CA VAL A 121 12.62 -5.20 3.44
C VAL A 121 13.91 -5.02 4.26
N SER A 122 14.10 -5.80 5.33
CA SER A 122 15.36 -5.90 6.06
C SER A 122 16.47 -6.51 5.22
N ALA A 123 16.17 -7.52 4.37
CA ALA A 123 17.11 -8.03 3.37
C ALA A 123 17.45 -6.98 2.29
N ALA A 124 16.50 -6.08 1.98
CA ALA A 124 16.73 -4.89 1.15
C ALA A 124 17.36 -3.70 1.93
N GLY A 125 17.79 -3.89 3.18
CA GLY A 125 18.54 -2.90 3.96
C GLY A 125 17.71 -1.91 4.78
N LYS A 126 16.38 -2.04 4.84
CA LYS A 126 15.50 -1.19 5.65
C LYS A 126 14.95 -1.94 6.87
N LEU A 127 15.40 -1.54 8.05
CA LEU A 127 14.86 -2.01 9.33
C LEU A 127 13.72 -1.09 9.78
N CYS A 128 12.48 -1.60 9.79
CA CYS A 128 11.34 -0.87 10.36
C CYS A 128 10.66 -1.75 11.42
N LYS A 129 11.01 -1.55 12.69
CA LYS A 129 10.32 -2.18 13.83
C LYS A 129 9.22 -1.23 14.29
N VAL A 130 7.99 -1.47 13.85
CA VAL A 130 6.81 -0.69 14.23
C VAL A 130 5.88 -1.61 15.00
N SER A 131 5.53 -1.22 16.23
CA SER A 131 4.58 -1.97 17.06
C SER A 131 3.13 -1.75 16.62
N LEU A 132 2.21 -2.59 17.10
CA LEU A 132 0.79 -2.37 16.87
C LEU A 132 0.32 -1.03 17.46
N GLU A 133 0.84 -0.68 18.63
CA GLU A 133 0.56 0.56 19.33
C GLU A 133 1.00 1.78 18.51
N ASP A 134 2.16 1.70 17.83
CA ASP A 134 2.63 2.76 16.94
C ASP A 134 1.70 2.97 15.75
N ILE A 135 1.20 1.89 15.14
CA ILE A 135 0.24 1.96 14.02
C ILE A 135 -1.07 2.60 14.49
N ILE A 136 -1.62 2.16 15.63
CA ILE A 136 -2.85 2.71 16.19
C ILE A 136 -2.68 4.21 16.47
N HIS A 137 -1.57 4.59 17.10
CA HIS A 137 -1.25 5.98 17.41
C HIS A 137 -1.11 6.85 16.15
N ALA A 138 -0.45 6.33 15.11
CA ALA A 138 -0.33 7.00 13.83
C ALA A 138 -1.71 7.25 13.20
N ILE A 139 -2.60 6.24 13.19
CA ILE A 139 -3.97 6.40 12.67
C ILE A 139 -4.74 7.46 13.46
N HIS A 140 -4.73 7.38 14.80
CA HIS A 140 -5.43 8.32 15.66
C HIS A 140 -4.96 9.77 15.50
N LYS A 141 -3.66 10.00 15.27
CA LYS A 141 -3.12 11.34 14.96
C LYS A 141 -3.70 11.97 13.70
N THR A 142 -4.29 11.18 12.80
CA THR A 142 -4.99 11.69 11.61
C THR A 142 -6.46 12.02 11.85
N GLY A 143 -6.94 11.90 13.10
CA GLY A 143 -8.35 12.09 13.46
C GLY A 143 -9.26 10.97 12.99
N LYS A 144 -8.72 9.75 12.82
CA LYS A 144 -9.45 8.56 12.37
C LYS A 144 -9.46 7.48 13.45
N ASP A 145 -10.52 6.68 13.48
CA ASP A 145 -10.54 5.45 14.28
C ASP A 145 -9.63 4.39 13.64
N ALA A 146 -8.96 3.61 14.47
CA ALA A 146 -8.21 2.45 14.02
C ALA A 146 -9.14 1.22 13.99
N ALA A 147 -8.93 0.32 13.06
CA ALA A 147 -9.70 -0.92 12.99
C ALA A 147 -8.79 -2.11 12.67
N GLN A 148 -8.97 -3.19 13.40
CA GLN A 148 -8.41 -4.49 13.06
C GLN A 148 -9.32 -5.18 12.04
N ARG A 149 -8.72 -5.67 10.96
CA ARG A 149 -9.42 -6.37 9.87
C ARG A 149 -8.86 -7.77 9.64
N ASP A 150 -9.63 -8.63 9.00
CA ASP A 150 -9.10 -9.86 8.39
C ASP A 150 -8.52 -9.60 6.98
N THR A 151 -8.11 -10.66 6.28
CA THR A 151 -7.56 -10.58 4.91
C THR A 151 -8.60 -10.26 3.85
N GLN A 152 -9.89 -10.43 4.16
CA GLN A 152 -11.02 -10.08 3.29
C GLN A 152 -11.58 -8.68 3.60
N TYR A 153 -10.91 -7.92 4.48
CA TYR A 153 -11.31 -6.59 4.93
C TYR A 153 -12.60 -6.55 5.77
N ASN A 154 -12.99 -7.67 6.37
CA ASN A 154 -14.02 -7.66 7.41
C ASN A 154 -13.45 -7.03 8.68
N ILE A 155 -14.18 -6.09 9.27
CA ILE A 155 -13.78 -5.44 10.52
C ILE A 155 -14.01 -6.41 11.68
N ILE A 156 -12.92 -6.76 12.37
CA ILE A 156 -12.95 -7.62 13.56
C ILE A 156 -13.18 -6.76 14.81
N LYS A 157 -12.49 -5.62 14.90
CA LYS A 157 -12.53 -4.75 16.07
C LYS A 157 -12.24 -3.30 15.69
N VAL A 158 -13.07 -2.38 16.18
CA VAL A 158 -12.80 -0.94 16.11
C VAL A 158 -12.12 -0.49 17.40
N ILE A 159 -11.10 0.36 17.26
CA ILE A 159 -10.32 0.98 18.32
C ILE A 159 -10.52 2.49 18.18
N PRO A 160 -11.55 3.05 18.82
CA PRO A 160 -11.92 4.44 18.63
C PRO A 160 -10.84 5.38 19.16
N MET A 161 -10.68 6.53 18.52
CA MET A 161 -9.83 7.59 19.01
C MET A 161 -10.40 8.09 20.36
N LYS A 162 -9.55 8.19 21.38
CA LYS A 162 -9.94 8.86 22.63
C LYS A 162 -9.93 10.36 22.36
N LEU A 163 -11.10 10.97 22.28
CA LEU A 163 -11.22 12.43 22.31
C LEU A 163 -10.58 12.91 23.62
N LYS A 164 -9.66 13.87 23.54
CA LYS A 164 -9.23 14.61 24.72
C LYS A 164 -10.37 15.56 25.06
N ASP A 165 -10.96 15.39 26.24
CA ASP A 165 -11.88 16.34 26.86
C ASP A 165 -11.23 17.73 26.99
#